data_AF-A0A383CZS7-F1
#
_entry.id   AF-A0A383CZS7-F1
#
_cell.length_a   1.000
_cell.length_b   1.000
_cell.length_c   1.000
_cell.angle_alpha   90.00
_cell.angle_beta   90.00
_cell.angle_gamma   90.00
#
_symmetry.space_group_name_H-M   'P 1'
#
loop_
_entity.id
_entity.type
_entity.pdbx_description
1 polymer ?
#
loop_
_entity_poly.entity_id
_entity_poly.type
_entity_poly.pdbx_seq_one_letter_code
_entity_poly.pdbx_strand_id
1 'polypeptide(L)' 'MKYGGWILSLTAIVIGASFLWPHFHVALLGFALIYLGVRIFNFSTFEEYREKRIKLLHKLMD' A
#
# COMPACT_ATOMS: atom_id res chain seq x y z
N MET A 1 5.16 -9.99 -8.46
CA MET A 1 4.45 -8.74 -8.10
C MET A 1 3.35 -8.96 -7.07
N LYS A 2 2.40 -9.90 -7.27
CA LYS A 2 1.24 -10.08 -6.37
C LYS A 2 1.62 -10.22 -4.89
N TYR A 3 2.46 -11.21 -4.55
CA TYR A 3 2.89 -11.46 -3.16
C TYR A 3 3.69 -10.30 -2.55
N GLY A 4 4.58 -9.66 -3.32
CA GLY A 4 5.34 -8.50 -2.84
C GLY A 4 4.43 -7.31 -2.53
N GLY A 5 3.46 -7.03 -3.39
CA GLY A 5 2.47 -5.98 -3.14
C GLY A 5 1.54 -6.31 -1.97
N TRP A 6 1.23 -7.59 -1.74
CA TRP A 6 0.43 -8.02 -0.58
C TRP A 6 1.18 -7.84 0.73
N ILE A 7 2.45 -8.25 0.79
CA ILE A 7 3.29 -8.05 1.98
C ILE A 7 3.43 -6.55 2.27
N LEU A 8 3.75 -5.74 1.25
CA LEU A 8 3.87 -4.29 1.41
C LEU A 8 2.55 -3.65 1.90
N SER A 9 1.42 -4.09 1.34
CA SER A 9 0.10 -3.64 1.79
C SER A 9 -0.16 -3.99 3.25
N LEU A 10 0.08 -5.26 3.63
CA LEU A 10 -0.11 -5.73 5.00
C LEU A 10 0.76 -4.92 5.98
N THR A 11 2.04 -4.73 5.66
CA THR A 11 2.96 -3.93 6.48
C THR A 11 2.48 -2.50 6.63
N ALA A 12 2.03 -1.84 5.54
CA ALA A 12 1.49 -0.49 5.61
C ALA A 12 0.25 -0.39 6.51
N ILE A 13 -0.66 -1.37 6.43
CA ILE A 13 -1.87 -1.42 7.27
C ILE A 13 -1.50 -1.64 8.73
N VAL A 14 -0.59 -2.58 9.04
CA VAL A 14 -0.17 -2.86 10.41
C VAL A 14 0.51 -1.65 11.04
N ILE A 15 1.43 -1.01 10.31
CA ILE A 15 2.06 0.23 10.77
C ILE A 15 0.98 1.30 10.97
N GLY A 16 0.08 1.51 10.00
CA GLY A 16 -0.99 2.50 10.13
C GLY A 16 -1.90 2.26 11.34
N ALA A 17 -2.26 1.01 11.62
CA ALA A 17 -3.04 0.64 12.80
C ALA A 17 -2.29 0.96 14.11
N SER A 18 -0.97 0.79 14.15
CA SER A 18 -0.13 1.16 15.32
C SER A 18 -0.08 2.66 15.59
N PHE A 19 -0.37 3.50 14.58
CA PHE A 19 -0.51 4.96 14.75
C PHE A 19 -1.91 5.36 15.24
N LEU A 20 -2.94 4.54 15.03
CA LEU A 20 -4.29 4.82 15.54
C LEU A 20 -4.41 4.57 17.05
N TRP A 21 -3.60 3.66 17.60
CA TRP A 21 -3.61 3.33 19.02
C TRP A 21 -2.19 3.12 19.56
N PRO A 22 -1.79 3.73 20.69
CA PRO A 22 -2.57 4.64 21.56
C PRO A 22 -2.49 6.13 21.14
N HIS A 23 -1.79 6.45 20.05
CA HIS A 23 -1.37 7.81 19.74
C HIS A 23 -2.38 8.59 18.87
N PHE A 24 -3.43 9.14 19.48
CA PHE A 24 -4.48 9.86 18.74
C PHE A 24 -3.97 11.09 17.95
N HIS A 25 -2.94 11.79 18.44
CA HIS A 25 -2.38 12.98 17.77
C HIS A 25 -1.70 12.67 16.42
N VAL A 26 -1.38 11.39 16.14
CA VAL A 26 -0.84 10.91 14.86
C VAL A 26 -1.84 10.03 14.09
N ALA A 27 -3.12 10.04 14.49
CA ALA A 27 -4.14 9.21 13.84
C ALA A 27 -4.29 9.50 12.34
N LEU A 28 -4.09 10.75 11.90
CA LEU A 28 -4.12 11.11 10.48
C LEU A 28 -3.06 10.34 9.67
N LEU A 29 -1.86 10.20 10.22
CA LEU A 29 -0.79 9.39 9.59
C LEU A 29 -1.19 7.91 9.56
N GLY A 30 -1.83 7.41 10.62
CA GLY A 30 -2.38 6.05 10.65
C GLY A 30 -3.40 5.80 9.54
N PHE A 31 -4.39 6.69 9.38
CA PHE A 31 -5.36 6.61 8.29
C PHE A 31 -4.71 6.72 6.91
N ALA A 32 -3.73 7.61 6.73
CA ALA A 32 -3.01 7.74 5.48
C ALA A 32 -2.28 6.44 5.10
N LEU A 33 -1.63 5.79 6.06
CA LEU A 33 -0.93 4.52 5.86
C LEU A 33 -1.90 3.36 5.56
N ILE A 34 -3.03 3.29 6.26
CA ILE A 34 -4.07 2.29 5.99
C ILE A 34 -4.65 2.50 4.58
N TYR A 35 -4.97 3.74 4.21
CA TYR A 35 -5.45 4.07 2.87
C TYR A 35 -4.44 3.66 1.79
N LEU A 36 -3.16 3.96 2.02
CA LEU A 36 -2.07 3.56 1.13
C LEU A 36 -1.96 2.05 1.01
N GLY A 37 -2.05 1.32 2.13
CA GLY A 37 -2.05 -0.13 2.16
C GLY A 37 -3.19 -0.75 1.34
N VAL A 38 -4.41 -0.23 1.48
CA VAL A 38 -5.56 -0.66 0.66
C VAL A 38 -5.34 -0.38 -0.83
N ARG A 39 -4.80 0.80 -1.17
CA ARG A 39 -4.50 1.16 -2.57
C ARG A 39 -3.42 0.25 -3.16
N ILE A 40 -2.39 -0.08 -2.41
CA ILE A 40 -1.32 -1.02 -2.83
C ILE A 40 -1.91 -2.42 -3.03
N PHE A 41 -2.79 -2.87 -2.13
CA PHE A 41 -3.46 -4.16 -2.29
C PHE A 41 -4.27 -4.21 -3.58
N ASN A 42 -5.13 -3.22 -3.81
CA ASN A 42 -5.97 -3.16 -5.00
C ASN A 42 -5.10 -3.09 -6.27
N PHE A 43 -4.05 -2.27 -6.25
CA PHE A 43 -3.10 -2.16 -7.36
C PHE A 43 -2.35 -3.47 -7.64
N SER A 44 -2.04 -4.25 -6.61
CA SER A 44 -1.36 -5.54 -6.73
C SER A 44 -2.29 -6.66 -7.21
N THR A 45 -3.55 -6.64 -6.77
CA THR A 45 -4.52 -7.72 -6.94
C THR A 45 -5.30 -7.62 -8.25
N PHE A 46 -5.85 -6.44 -8.57
CA PHE A 46 -6.77 -6.29 -9.70
C PHE A 46 -6.03 -6.22 -11.04
N GLU A 47 -6.62 -6.84 -12.06
CA GLU A 47 -6.06 -6.87 -13.42
C GLU A 47 -6.17 -5.53 -14.13
N GLU A 48 -7.15 -4.70 -13.78
CA GLU A 48 -7.31 -3.32 -14.28
C GLU A 48 -6.02 -2.49 -14.16
N TYR A 49 -5.20 -2.79 -13.16
CA TYR A 49 -3.94 -2.08 -12.89
C TYR A 49 -2.72 -2.73 -13.56
N ARG A 50 -2.89 -3.80 -14.34
CA ARG A 50 -1.77 -4.56 -14.93
C ARG A 50 -0.91 -3.71 -15.87
N GLU A 51 -1.52 -2.93 -16.75
CA GLU A 51 -0.78 -2.05 -17.66
C GLU A 51 -0.01 -0.97 -16.90
N LYS A 52 -0.65 -0.37 -15.88
CA LYS A 52 -0.01 0.61 -14.98
C LYS A 52 1.18 -0.01 -14.24
N ARG A 53 1.08 -1.26 -13.78
CA ARG A 53 2.18 -2.01 -13.14
C ARG A 53 3.35 -2.21 -14.10
N ILE A 54 3.09 -2.66 -15.32
CA ILE A 54 4.14 -2.92 -16.32
C ILE A 54 4.84 -1.61 -16.71
N LYS A 55 4.08 -0.53 -16.95
CA LYS A 55 4.64 0.79 -17.24
C LYS A 55 5.50 1.33 -16.10
N LEU A 56 5.05 1.14 -14.86
CA LEU A 56 5.82 1.53 -13.67
C LEU A 56 7.13 0.74 -13.59
N LEU A 57 7.09 -0.58 -13.81
CA LEU A 57 8.30 -1.41 -13.81
C LEU A 57 9.29 -0.99 -14.89
N HIS A 58 8.82 -0.74 -16.11
CA HIS A 58 9.69 -0.28 -17.19
C HIS A 58 10.39 1.03 -16.81
N LYS A 59 9.64 2.00 -16.26
CA LYS A 59 10.19 3.28 -15.78
C LYS A 59 11.19 3.13 -14.62
N LEU A 60 11.11 2.06 -13.83
CA LEU A 60 12.02 1.79 -12.72
C LEU A 60 13.26 0.99 -13.16
N MET A 61 13.22 0.39 -14.35
CA MET A 61 14.31 -0.41 -14.93
C MET A 61 15.13 0.36 -15.97
N ASP A 62 14.56 1.40 -16.59
CA ASP A 62 15.27 2.42 -17.37
C ASP A 62 15.95 3.45 -16.46
#